data_AF-A0A2Y9Q2D7-F1
#
_entry.id   AF-A0A2Y9Q2D7-F1
#
_cell.length_a   1.000
_cell.length_b   1.000
_cell.length_c   1.000
_cell.angle_alpha   90.00
_cell.angle_beta   90.00
_cell.angle_gamma   90.00
#
_symmetry.space_group_name_H-M   'P 1'
#
loop_
_entity.id
_entity.type
_entity.pdbx_description
1 polymer ?
#
loop_
_entity_poly.entity_id
_entity_poly.type
_entity_poly.pdbx_seq_one_letter_code
_entity_poly.pdbx_strand_id
1 'polypeptide(L)'
;MENHKPDGTVKKNLIEIITRKINQLPEAERNLLENGSTYIGLNAALCGLIANSLFRRILHVTQAPVAAGLPMAVIPFLMAHVSYKGFVSLPLYTGDLHCETCTITRGGLVGLVFGGLYPVFLAIPVNGGLAARYNSALLPEKGNILNYWIRISKPVFRKMLFPILLQTGFAAYLGSRQYKLLIKALQLPEPDLEIQ
;
A
#
# COMPACT_ATOMS: atom_id res chain seq x y z
N MET A 1 30.13 -22.19 26.23
CA MET A 1 30.05 -20.78 25.77
C MET A 1 28.65 -20.54 25.22
N GLU A 2 28.04 -19.45 25.66
CA GLU A 2 26.60 -19.22 25.83
C GLU A 2 25.69 -19.36 24.60
N ASN A 3 24.53 -19.96 24.87
CA ASN A 3 23.34 -19.97 24.02
C ASN A 3 22.70 -18.57 23.97
N HIS A 4 23.02 -17.76 22.96
CA HIS A 4 22.31 -16.53 22.66
C HIS A 4 21.09 -16.80 21.77
N LYS A 5 19.99 -17.30 22.36
CA LYS A 5 18.66 -17.34 21.75
C LYS A 5 17.52 -16.76 22.63
N PRO A 6 17.66 -15.61 23.33
CA PRO A 6 16.54 -15.02 24.08
C PRO A 6 15.72 -13.97 23.30
N ASP A 7 16.29 -13.27 22.30
CA ASP A 7 15.66 -12.07 21.69
C ASP A 7 14.33 -12.37 20.96
N GLY A 8 14.25 -13.49 20.24
CA GLY A 8 13.06 -13.86 19.47
C GLY A 8 11.85 -14.23 20.34
N THR A 9 12.08 -14.79 21.53
CA THR A 9 11.00 -15.21 22.44
C THR A 9 10.43 -14.00 23.18
N VAL A 10 11.28 -13.07 23.60
CA VAL A 10 10.86 -11.84 24.29
C VAL A 10 10.03 -10.95 23.36
N LYS A 11 10.44 -10.76 22.10
CA LYS A 11 9.67 -10.00 21.11
C LYS A 11 8.29 -10.59 20.82
N LYS A 12 8.19 -11.93 20.75
CA LYS A 12 6.89 -12.61 20.55
C LYS A 12 5.95 -12.38 21.73
N ASN A 13 6.46 -12.51 22.95
CA ASN A 13 5.67 -12.27 24.16
C ASN A 13 5.19 -10.81 24.24
N LEU A 14 6.04 -9.85 23.83
CA LEU A 14 5.68 -8.43 23.77
C LEU A 14 4.56 -8.15 22.76
N ILE A 15 4.65 -8.72 21.54
CA ILE A 15 3.62 -8.57 20.50
C ILE A 15 2.28 -9.15 20.97
N GLU A 16 2.32 -10.27 21.68
CA GLU A 16 1.13 -10.91 22.25
C GLU A 16 0.47 -10.06 23.34
N ILE A 17 1.27 -9.46 24.23
CA ILE A 17 0.78 -8.49 25.23
C ILE A 17 0.14 -7.28 24.56
N ILE A 18 0.81 -6.71 23.54
CA ILE A 18 0.30 -5.56 22.78
C ILE A 18 -1.02 -5.91 22.09
N THR A 19 -1.11 -7.09 21.50
CA THR A 19 -2.33 -7.58 20.84
C THR A 19 -3.48 -7.73 21.84
N ARG A 20 -3.21 -8.25 23.04
CA ARG A 20 -4.21 -8.34 24.11
C ARG A 20 -4.71 -6.96 24.55
N LYS A 21 -3.82 -5.97 24.68
CA LYS A 21 -4.22 -4.57 24.97
C LYS A 21 -5.03 -3.94 23.84
N ILE A 22 -4.68 -4.21 22.59
CA ILE A 22 -5.44 -3.73 21.42
C ILE A 22 -6.86 -4.32 21.41
N ASN A 23 -7.03 -5.58 21.84
CA ASN A 23 -8.35 -6.21 21.92
C ASN A 23 -9.29 -5.56 22.94
N GLN A 24 -8.78 -4.78 23.90
CA GLN A 24 -9.59 -4.00 24.83
C GLN A 24 -10.14 -2.69 24.20
N LEU A 25 -9.61 -2.27 23.04
CA LEU A 25 -10.10 -1.07 22.36
C LEU A 25 -11.51 -1.32 21.77
N PRO A 26 -12.31 -0.26 21.59
CA PRO A 26 -13.56 -0.32 20.83
C PRO A 26 -13.34 -0.93 19.44
N GLU A 27 -14.30 -1.74 18.97
CA GLU A 27 -14.22 -2.50 17.72
C GLU A 27 -13.83 -1.63 16.50
N ALA A 28 -14.37 -0.41 16.42
CA ALA A 28 -14.03 0.52 15.33
C ALA A 28 -12.56 0.94 15.33
N GLU A 29 -11.96 1.15 16.51
CA GLU A 29 -10.55 1.53 16.65
C GLU A 29 -9.64 0.34 16.36
N ARG A 30 -10.00 -0.84 16.86
CA ARG A 30 -9.31 -2.10 16.58
C ARG A 30 -9.30 -2.42 15.09
N ASN A 31 -10.44 -2.33 14.42
CA ASN A 31 -10.56 -2.59 12.99
C ASN A 31 -9.66 -1.67 12.15
N LEU A 32 -9.52 -0.40 12.53
CA LEU A 32 -8.64 0.53 11.84
C LEU A 32 -7.15 0.15 12.00
N LEU A 33 -6.78 -0.39 13.16
CA LEU A 33 -5.41 -0.83 13.46
C LEU A 33 -5.04 -2.10 12.70
N GLU A 34 -5.93 -3.11 12.73
CA GLU A 34 -5.71 -4.42 12.10
C GLU A 34 -5.86 -4.36 10.56
N ASN A 35 -6.92 -3.71 10.08
CA ASN A 35 -7.26 -3.69 8.65
C ASN A 35 -6.70 -2.48 7.89
N GLY A 36 -5.89 -1.64 8.55
CA GLY A 36 -5.28 -0.46 7.94
C GLY A 36 -4.56 -0.76 6.61
N SER A 37 -3.74 -1.81 6.60
CA SER A 37 -3.03 -2.26 5.39
C SER A 37 -3.98 -2.68 4.25
N THR A 38 -5.14 -3.25 4.59
CA THR A 38 -6.17 -3.66 3.62
C THR A 38 -6.80 -2.45 2.95
N TYR A 39 -7.11 -1.38 3.69
CA TYR A 39 -7.64 -0.14 3.10
C TYR A 39 -6.66 0.49 2.11
N ILE A 40 -5.37 0.53 2.46
CA ILE A 40 -4.31 1.00 1.56
C ILE A 40 -4.23 0.14 0.29
N GLY A 41 -4.31 -1.19 0.45
CA GLY A 41 -4.39 -2.13 -0.66
C GLY A 41 -5.58 -1.87 -1.58
N LEU A 42 -6.78 -1.69 -1.02
CA LEU A 42 -8.00 -1.45 -1.81
C LEU A 42 -7.89 -0.17 -2.63
N ASN A 43 -7.40 0.91 -2.04
CA ASN A 43 -7.18 2.15 -2.78
C ASN A 43 -6.12 2.00 -3.87
N ALA A 44 -5.07 1.21 -3.64
CA ALA A 44 -4.06 0.90 -4.65
C ALA A 44 -4.65 0.10 -5.83
N ALA A 45 -5.56 -0.84 -5.54
CA ALA A 45 -6.31 -1.58 -6.56
C ALA A 45 -7.13 -0.63 -7.45
N LEU A 46 -7.86 0.30 -6.82
CA LEU A 46 -8.62 1.33 -7.54
C LEU A 46 -7.71 2.24 -8.37
N CYS A 47 -6.57 2.66 -7.82
CA CYS A 47 -5.56 3.42 -8.57
C CYS A 47 -5.05 2.66 -9.79
N GLY A 48 -4.81 1.36 -9.66
CA GLY A 48 -4.40 0.49 -10.77
C GLY A 48 -5.48 0.36 -11.85
N LEU A 49 -6.75 0.20 -11.46
CA LEU A 49 -7.87 0.16 -12.40
C LEU A 49 -8.08 1.49 -13.14
N ILE A 50 -7.97 2.62 -12.43
CA ILE A 50 -8.06 3.96 -13.05
C ILE A 50 -6.90 4.16 -14.03
N ALA A 51 -5.67 3.87 -13.61
CA ALA A 51 -4.50 3.97 -14.48
C ALA A 51 -4.65 3.10 -15.73
N ASN A 52 -5.11 1.85 -15.56
CA ASN A 52 -5.38 0.94 -16.66
C ASN A 52 -6.43 1.52 -17.63
N SER A 53 -7.55 2.02 -17.12
CA SER A 53 -8.60 2.64 -17.94
C SER A 53 -8.09 3.82 -18.76
N LEU A 54 -7.26 4.69 -18.15
CA LEU A 54 -6.66 5.83 -18.83
C LEU A 54 -5.70 5.42 -19.95
N PHE A 55 -4.82 4.44 -19.70
CA PHE A 55 -3.89 3.96 -20.73
C PHE A 55 -4.62 3.23 -21.87
N ARG A 56 -5.63 2.40 -21.55
CA ARG A 56 -6.46 1.74 -22.58
C ARG A 56 -7.12 2.75 -23.51
N ARG A 57 -7.62 3.87 -22.97
CA ARG A 57 -8.25 4.94 -23.75
C ARG A 57 -7.26 5.63 -24.70
N ILE A 58 -6.01 5.81 -24.28
CA ILE A 58 -4.98 6.46 -25.11
C ILE A 58 -4.45 5.49 -26.19
N LEU A 59 -4.28 4.21 -25.86
CA LEU A 59 -3.75 3.19 -26.77
C LEU A 59 -4.85 2.46 -27.57
N HIS A 60 -6.08 2.93 -27.49
CA HIS A 60 -7.27 2.34 -28.14
C HIS A 60 -7.44 0.83 -27.90
N VAL A 61 -7.07 0.35 -26.70
CA VAL A 61 -7.18 -1.06 -26.33
C VAL A 61 -8.59 -1.36 -25.81
N THR A 62 -9.43 -1.96 -26.65
CA THR A 62 -10.77 -2.44 -26.25
C THR A 62 -10.77 -3.89 -25.78
N GLN A 63 -9.70 -4.65 -26.08
CA GLN A 63 -9.66 -6.10 -25.92
C GLN A 63 -9.28 -6.50 -24.49
N ALA A 64 -9.57 -7.74 -24.10
CA ALA A 64 -9.16 -8.33 -22.82
C ALA A 64 -9.46 -7.45 -21.58
N PRO A 65 -10.69 -6.95 -21.37
CA PRO A 65 -11.02 -6.07 -20.24
C PRO A 65 -10.75 -6.73 -18.89
N VAL A 66 -11.16 -8.00 -18.73
CA VAL A 66 -10.97 -8.76 -17.48
C VAL A 66 -9.51 -9.18 -17.31
N ALA A 67 -8.88 -9.74 -18.35
CA ALA A 67 -7.50 -10.24 -18.26
C ALA A 67 -6.47 -9.11 -18.07
N ALA A 68 -6.76 -7.89 -18.49
CA ALA A 68 -5.95 -6.71 -18.18
C ALA A 68 -6.35 -6.07 -16.84
N GLY A 69 -7.65 -6.01 -16.52
CA GLY A 69 -8.15 -5.35 -15.32
C GLY A 69 -7.82 -6.10 -14.03
N LEU A 70 -7.93 -7.43 -14.03
CA LEU A 70 -7.73 -8.25 -12.84
C LEU A 70 -6.28 -8.18 -12.29
N PRO A 71 -5.22 -8.35 -13.10
CA PRO A 71 -3.85 -8.12 -12.63
C PRO A 71 -3.61 -6.70 -12.15
N MET A 72 -4.23 -5.71 -12.81
CA MET A 72 -4.14 -4.29 -12.46
C MET A 72 -4.86 -3.93 -11.16
N ALA A 73 -5.75 -4.78 -10.64
CA ALA A 73 -6.33 -4.63 -9.32
C ALA A 73 -5.55 -5.44 -8.26
N VAL A 74 -5.33 -6.72 -8.54
CA VAL A 74 -4.77 -7.68 -7.57
C VAL A 74 -3.31 -7.39 -7.25
N ILE A 75 -2.48 -7.12 -8.26
CA ILE A 75 -1.05 -6.90 -8.03
C ILE A 75 -0.81 -5.62 -7.23
N PRO A 76 -1.39 -4.45 -7.59
CA PRO A 76 -1.30 -3.25 -6.76
C PRO A 76 -1.87 -3.42 -5.35
N PHE A 77 -2.99 -4.13 -5.21
CA PHE A 77 -3.57 -4.44 -3.90
C PHE A 77 -2.56 -5.15 -3.00
N LEU A 78 -2.02 -6.28 -3.48
CA LEU A 78 -1.10 -7.11 -2.70
C LEU A 78 0.19 -6.36 -2.41
N MET A 79 0.74 -5.66 -3.40
CA MET A 79 1.98 -4.90 -3.22
C MET A 79 1.83 -3.80 -2.18
N ALA A 80 0.75 -3.02 -2.23
CA ALA A 80 0.52 -1.96 -1.26
C ALA A 80 0.20 -2.52 0.13
N HIS A 81 -0.61 -3.58 0.23
CA HIS A 81 -0.92 -4.24 1.51
C HIS A 81 0.34 -4.81 2.19
N VAL A 82 1.13 -5.60 1.47
CA VAL A 82 2.35 -6.22 2.03
C VAL A 82 3.39 -5.15 2.39
N SER A 83 3.57 -4.15 1.54
CA SER A 83 4.53 -3.06 1.80
C SER A 83 4.11 -2.22 3.01
N TYR A 84 2.83 -1.87 3.13
CA TYR A 84 2.33 -1.12 4.29
C TYR A 84 2.45 -1.94 5.58
N LYS A 85 2.08 -3.23 5.52
CA LYS A 85 2.22 -4.13 6.67
C LYS A 85 3.68 -4.28 7.10
N GLY A 86 4.60 -4.44 6.16
CA GLY A 86 6.02 -4.66 6.42
C GLY A 86 6.79 -3.41 6.87
N PHE A 87 6.51 -2.25 6.29
CA PHE A 87 7.28 -1.02 6.56
C PHE A 87 6.63 -0.08 7.57
N VAL A 88 5.34 -0.24 7.86
CA VAL A 88 4.58 0.64 8.75
C VAL A 88 3.98 -0.15 9.91
N SER A 89 3.10 -1.12 9.64
CA SER A 89 2.37 -1.80 10.71
C SER A 89 3.27 -2.64 11.60
N LEU A 90 4.14 -3.48 11.03
CA LEU A 90 5.03 -4.34 11.82
C LEU A 90 6.03 -3.53 12.67
N PRO A 91 6.76 -2.54 12.13
CA PRO A 91 7.65 -1.69 12.93
C PRO A 91 6.94 -0.88 14.02
N LEU A 92 5.66 -0.56 13.79
CA LEU A 92 4.83 0.12 14.78
C LEU A 92 4.52 -0.81 15.97
N TYR A 93 4.17 -2.08 15.71
CA TYR A 93 3.88 -3.06 16.78
C TYR A 93 5.13 -3.57 17.50
N THR A 94 6.27 -3.67 16.80
CA THR A 94 7.54 -4.11 17.44
C THR A 94 8.17 -3.00 18.28
N GLY A 95 7.61 -1.79 18.24
CA GLY A 95 8.19 -0.63 18.90
C GLY A 95 9.40 -0.05 18.17
N ASP A 96 9.78 -0.53 16.98
CA ASP A 96 10.89 0.10 16.23
C ASP A 96 10.54 1.52 15.72
N LEU A 97 9.25 1.88 15.75
CA LEU A 97 8.71 3.17 15.32
C LEU A 97 8.14 3.98 16.50
N HIS A 98 9.00 4.74 17.17
CA HIS A 98 8.64 5.49 18.39
C HIS A 98 8.09 6.91 18.17
N CYS A 99 8.11 7.45 16.95
CA CYS A 99 7.69 8.84 16.73
C CYS A 99 6.58 8.97 15.69
N GLU A 100 5.58 9.81 16.02
CA GLU A 100 4.41 10.06 15.17
C GLU A 100 4.83 10.51 13.76
N THR A 101 5.80 11.43 13.67
CA THR A 101 6.30 11.94 12.39
C THR A 101 6.96 10.87 11.55
N CYS A 102 7.67 9.89 12.13
CA CYS A 102 8.26 8.79 11.36
C CYS A 102 7.16 7.86 10.82
N THR A 103 6.14 7.55 11.61
CA THR A 103 5.00 6.74 11.15
C THR A 103 4.24 7.43 10.04
N ILE A 104 4.00 8.73 10.16
CA ILE A 104 3.34 9.55 9.12
C ILE A 104 4.17 9.57 7.83
N THR A 105 5.47 9.86 7.93
CA THR A 105 6.35 9.97 6.76
C THR A 105 6.55 8.62 6.07
N ARG A 106 6.76 7.53 6.82
CA ARG A 106 6.84 6.18 6.26
C ARG A 106 5.52 5.75 5.64
N GLY A 107 4.39 5.96 6.34
CA GLY A 107 3.06 5.66 5.83
C GLY A 107 2.76 6.39 4.51
N GLY A 108 3.01 7.70 4.48
CA GLY A 108 2.89 8.51 3.28
C GLY A 108 3.81 8.05 2.15
N LEU A 109 5.08 7.76 2.43
CA LEU A 109 6.04 7.30 1.41
C LEU A 109 5.62 5.95 0.81
N VAL A 110 5.19 4.99 1.65
CA VAL A 110 4.69 3.70 1.19
C VAL A 110 3.42 3.87 0.36
N GLY A 111 2.49 4.72 0.81
CA GLY A 111 1.28 5.06 0.07
C GLY A 111 1.56 5.69 -1.29
N LEU A 112 2.51 6.63 -1.36
CA LEU A 112 2.95 7.27 -2.59
C LEU A 112 3.56 6.27 -3.57
N VAL A 113 4.54 5.49 -3.11
CA VAL A 113 5.31 4.58 -3.98
C VAL A 113 4.48 3.38 -4.39
N PHE A 114 3.97 2.60 -3.43
CA PHE A 114 3.30 1.34 -3.71
C PHE A 114 1.80 1.50 -3.98
N GLY A 115 1.17 2.51 -3.38
CA GLY A 115 -0.25 2.78 -3.58
C GLY A 115 -0.55 3.68 -4.78
N GLY A 116 0.35 4.61 -5.12
CA GLY A 116 0.12 5.64 -6.14
C GLY A 116 0.93 5.45 -7.41
N LEU A 117 2.26 5.44 -7.31
CA LEU A 117 3.17 5.42 -8.45
C LEU A 117 3.27 4.03 -9.11
N TYR A 118 3.43 2.98 -8.30
CA TYR A 118 3.57 1.61 -8.78
C TYR A 118 2.42 1.16 -9.72
N PRO A 119 1.13 1.38 -9.41
CA PRO A 119 0.05 1.04 -10.34
C PRO A 119 0.13 1.78 -11.68
N VAL A 120 0.61 3.02 -11.70
CA VAL A 120 0.77 3.79 -12.95
C VAL A 120 1.91 3.21 -13.79
N PHE A 121 3.04 2.89 -13.17
CA PHE A 121 4.16 2.25 -13.86
C PHE A 121 3.81 0.86 -14.38
N LEU A 122 3.04 0.08 -13.61
CA LEU A 122 2.58 -1.25 -14.03
C LEU A 122 1.64 -1.18 -15.24
N ALA A 123 0.82 -0.13 -15.34
CA ALA A 123 -0.13 0.02 -16.44
C ALA A 123 0.54 0.24 -17.80
N ILE A 124 1.76 0.81 -17.84
CA ILE A 124 2.51 1.08 -19.07
C ILE A 124 2.82 -0.22 -19.84
N PRO A 125 3.59 -1.19 -19.29
CA PRO A 125 3.93 -2.42 -20.01
C PRO A 125 2.70 -3.29 -20.27
N VAL A 126 1.72 -3.32 -19.36
CA VAL A 126 0.48 -4.10 -19.55
C VAL A 126 -0.28 -3.60 -20.79
N ASN A 127 -0.54 -2.30 -20.87
CA ASN A 127 -1.29 -1.74 -21.99
C ASN A 127 -0.47 -1.64 -23.27
N GLY A 128 0.85 -1.43 -23.18
CA GLY A 128 1.75 -1.51 -24.33
C GLY A 128 1.82 -2.90 -24.95
N GLY A 129 1.92 -3.94 -24.12
CA GLY A 129 1.90 -5.33 -24.58
C GLY A 129 0.57 -5.71 -25.24
N LEU A 130 -0.56 -5.25 -24.67
CA LEU A 130 -1.88 -5.43 -25.29
C LEU A 130 -1.99 -4.69 -26.62
N ALA A 131 -1.48 -3.45 -26.70
CA ALA A 131 -1.50 -2.68 -27.94
C ALA A 131 -0.66 -3.34 -29.04
N ALA A 132 0.50 -3.90 -28.69
CA ALA A 132 1.33 -4.68 -29.60
C ALA A 132 0.62 -5.96 -30.07
N ARG A 133 0.02 -6.70 -29.13
CA ARG A 133 -0.64 -7.98 -29.43
C ARG A 133 -1.86 -7.84 -30.33
N TYR A 134 -2.65 -6.78 -30.13
CA TYR A 134 -3.89 -6.55 -30.88
C TYR A 134 -3.76 -5.50 -31.98
N ASN A 135 -2.54 -5.01 -32.26
CA ASN A 135 -2.26 -3.95 -33.24
C ASN A 135 -3.20 -2.74 -33.08
N SER A 136 -3.56 -2.39 -31.84
CA SER A 136 -4.56 -1.33 -31.58
C SER A 136 -3.99 0.09 -31.72
N ALA A 137 -2.66 0.22 -31.68
CA ALA A 137 -1.97 1.49 -31.88
C ALA A 137 -0.64 1.25 -32.62
N LEU A 138 -0.25 2.21 -33.45
CA LEU A 138 1.07 2.24 -34.06
C LEU A 138 2.11 2.50 -32.95
N LEU A 139 2.85 1.45 -32.60
CA LEU A 139 3.98 1.55 -31.69
C LEU A 139 5.21 2.07 -32.48
N PRO A 140 6.05 2.92 -31.87
CA PRO A 140 7.18 3.50 -32.57
C PRO A 140 8.20 2.44 -32.99
N GLU A 141 8.61 2.45 -34.26
CA GLU A 141 9.80 1.73 -34.71
C GLU A 141 11.08 2.41 -34.19
N LYS A 142 12.15 1.61 -34.10
CA LYS A 142 13.41 1.86 -33.38
C LYS A 142 13.88 3.33 -33.38
N GLY A 143 14.26 3.83 -32.20
CA GLY A 143 14.98 5.10 -32.02
C GLY A 143 14.33 6.09 -31.05
N ASN A 144 12.99 6.08 -30.90
CA ASN A 144 12.27 7.09 -30.10
C ASN A 144 11.22 6.53 -29.11
N ILE A 145 11.39 5.28 -28.68
CA ILE A 145 10.47 4.57 -27.77
C ILE A 145 10.27 5.30 -26.43
N LEU A 146 11.34 5.81 -25.82
CA LEU A 146 11.25 6.50 -24.53
C LEU A 146 10.42 7.78 -24.63
N ASN A 147 10.66 8.60 -25.64
CA ASN A 147 9.95 9.86 -25.82
C ASN A 147 8.45 9.63 -26.12
N TYR A 148 8.15 8.58 -26.89
CA TYR A 148 6.77 8.13 -27.12
C TYR A 148 6.05 7.79 -25.80
N TRP A 149 6.68 6.96 -24.95
CA TRP A 149 6.09 6.58 -23.66
C TRP A 149 5.96 7.77 -22.70
N ILE A 150 6.92 8.69 -22.69
CA ILE A 150 6.83 9.94 -21.92
C ILE A 150 5.63 10.77 -22.39
N ARG A 151 5.47 10.95 -23.71
CA ARG A 151 4.37 11.72 -24.30
C ARG A 151 3.01 11.12 -23.97
N ILE A 152 2.87 9.79 -24.03
CA ILE A 152 1.64 9.08 -23.70
C ILE A 152 1.34 9.09 -22.21
N SER A 153 2.37 8.96 -21.37
CA SER A 153 2.20 8.89 -19.93
C SER A 153 1.89 10.25 -19.31
N LYS A 154 2.39 11.36 -19.88
CA LYS A 154 2.16 12.73 -19.37
C LYS A 154 0.69 13.06 -19.04
N PRO A 155 -0.30 12.85 -19.95
CA PRO A 155 -1.70 13.08 -19.62
C PRO A 155 -2.25 12.11 -18.56
N VAL A 156 -1.74 10.88 -18.50
CA VAL A 156 -2.14 9.90 -17.46
C VAL A 156 -1.66 10.34 -16.10
N PHE A 157 -0.37 10.68 -15.96
CA PHE A 157 0.21 11.18 -14.71
C PHE A 157 -0.51 12.45 -14.23
N ARG A 158 -0.90 13.35 -15.14
CA ARG A 158 -1.66 14.56 -14.78
C ARG A 158 -3.03 14.23 -14.17
N LYS A 159 -3.72 13.21 -14.69
CA LYS A 159 -5.03 12.76 -14.16
C LYS A 159 -4.87 11.92 -12.89
N MET A 160 -3.80 11.14 -12.80
CA MET A 160 -3.47 10.31 -11.64
C MET A 160 -2.92 11.11 -10.46
N LEU A 161 -2.50 12.36 -10.66
CA LEU A 161 -1.97 13.22 -9.60
C LEU A 161 -2.95 13.31 -8.41
N PHE A 162 -4.25 13.49 -8.68
CA PHE A 162 -5.25 13.59 -7.61
C PHE A 162 -5.40 12.27 -6.83
N PRO A 163 -5.65 11.10 -7.46
CA PRO A 163 -5.62 9.80 -6.78
C PRO A 163 -4.34 9.54 -5.98
N ILE A 164 -3.17 9.88 -6.54
CA ILE A 164 -1.87 9.66 -5.89
C ILE A 164 -1.74 10.51 -4.61
N LEU A 165 -2.10 11.79 -4.69
CA LEU A 165 -2.07 12.68 -3.53
C LEU A 165 -3.07 12.23 -2.45
N LEU A 166 -4.27 11.83 -2.87
CA LEU A 166 -5.29 11.30 -1.96
C LEU A 166 -4.79 10.03 -1.26
N GLN A 167 -4.21 9.09 -2.00
CA GLN A 167 -3.65 7.85 -1.45
C GLN A 167 -2.49 8.12 -0.49
N THR A 168 -1.61 9.05 -0.85
CA THR A 168 -0.47 9.46 -0.02
C THR A 168 -0.95 10.10 1.29
N GLY A 169 -1.88 11.05 1.20
CA GLY A 169 -2.46 11.72 2.36
C GLY A 169 -3.24 10.75 3.25
N PHE A 170 -4.01 9.85 2.66
CA PHE A 170 -4.75 8.82 3.39
C PHE A 170 -3.81 7.86 4.12
N ALA A 171 -2.72 7.41 3.48
CA ALA A 171 -1.72 6.56 4.11
C ALA A 171 -0.97 7.26 5.26
N ALA A 172 -0.65 8.55 5.09
CA ALA A 172 -0.05 9.37 6.14
C ALA A 172 -1.01 9.57 7.33
N TYR A 173 -2.28 9.87 7.06
CA TYR A 173 -3.32 10.01 8.08
C TYR A 173 -3.53 8.70 8.84
N LEU A 174 -3.63 7.58 8.12
CA LEU A 174 -3.78 6.27 8.71
C LEU A 174 -2.59 5.94 9.62
N GLY A 175 -1.37 6.25 9.19
CA GLY A 175 -0.16 6.13 10.02
C GLY A 175 -0.23 6.93 11.32
N SER A 176 -0.66 8.20 11.28
CA SER A 176 -0.88 9.01 12.50
C SER A 176 -1.93 8.39 13.42
N ARG A 177 -3.06 7.93 12.86
CA ARG A 177 -4.15 7.33 13.64
C ARG A 177 -3.72 6.01 14.27
N GLN A 178 -3.03 5.15 13.53
CA GLN A 178 -2.51 3.89 14.06
C GLN A 178 -1.51 4.12 15.19
N TYR A 179 -0.63 5.11 15.07
CA TYR A 179 0.28 5.48 16.15
C TYR A 179 -0.47 5.93 17.42
N LYS A 180 -1.42 6.85 17.28
CA LYS A 180 -2.21 7.35 18.43
C LYS A 180 -3.01 6.25 19.12
N LEU A 181 -3.63 5.36 18.34
CA LEU A 181 -4.39 4.23 18.87
C LEU A 181 -3.48 3.22 19.57
N LEU A 182 -2.28 2.96 19.05
CA LEU A 182 -1.32 2.08 19.71
C LEU A 182 -0.86 2.66 21.06
N ILE A 183 -0.54 3.95 21.12
CA ILE A 183 -0.17 4.60 22.39
C ILE A 183 -1.34 4.54 23.39
N LYS A 184 -2.58 4.78 22.92
CA LYS A 184 -3.79 4.63 23.76
C LYS A 184 -3.94 3.20 24.27
N ALA A 185 -3.70 2.18 23.44
CA ALA A 185 -3.74 0.78 23.86
C ALA A 185 -2.67 0.45 24.90
N LEU A 186 -1.44 0.97 24.73
CA LEU A 186 -0.34 0.74 25.66
C LEU A 186 -0.60 1.34 27.05
N GLN A 187 -1.33 2.45 27.11
CA GLN A 187 -1.75 3.10 28.37
C GLN A 187 -2.85 2.33 29.11
N LEU A 188 -3.57 1.43 28.45
CA LEU A 188 -4.57 0.60 29.13
C LEU A 188 -3.88 -0.39 30.09
N PRO A 189 -4.47 -0.69 31.25
CA PRO A 189 -3.98 -1.75 32.12
C PRO A 189 -3.91 -3.08 31.36
N GLU A 190 -2.94 -3.94 31.69
CA GLU A 190 -2.93 -5.28 31.11
C GLU A 190 -4.24 -6.00 31.45
N PRO A 191 -4.87 -6.71 30.48
CA PRO A 191 -5.98 -7.60 30.79
C PRO A 191 -5.44 -8.69 31.70
N ASP A 192 -5.77 -8.54 32.97
CA ASP A 192 -5.60 -9.46 34.08
C ASP A 192 -4.50 -10.52 33.92
N LEU A 193 -3.36 -10.24 34.54
CA LEU A 193 -2.80 -11.19 35.50
C LEU A 193 -3.85 -11.28 36.62
N GLU A 194 -4.94 -12.04 36.41
CA GLU A 194 -5.84 -12.37 37.51
C GLU A 194 -4.95 -13.08 38.53
N ILE A 195 -4.78 -12.42 39.68
CA ILE A 195 -4.17 -13.01 40.85
C ILE A 195 -5.07 -14.18 41.22
N GLN A 196 -4.68 -15.39 40.81
CA GLN A 196 -5.15 -16.63 41.41
C GLN A 196 -4.04 -17.67 41.45
#